data_AF-A0A961KYG2-F1
#
_entry.id   AF-A0A961KYG2-F1
#
_cell.length_a   1.000
_cell.length_b   1.000
_cell.length_c   1.000
_cell.angle_alpha   90.00
_cell.angle_beta   90.00
_cell.angle_gamma   90.00
#
_symmetry.space_group_name_H-M   'P 1'
#
loop_
_entity.id
_entity.type
_entity.pdbx_description
1 polymer ?
#
loop_
_entity_poly.entity_id
_entity_poly.type
_entity_poly.pdbx_seq_one_letter_code
_entity_poly.pdbx_strand_id
1 'polypeptide(L)'
;MTDFSYQLYSSRNFPPLSRTLVMLARLGYGEVEGYHALYADAAKVAELAELLELTGLRMPTGHFGLEMIEEAPDRVIEIARLLGIGTVYCPALPPDVQPDTGVAWEILGHRLAAAGKPIRDAGLGFGWHNHDLEFIALKDGAIPLE
;
A
#
# COMPACT_ATOMS: atom_id res chain seq x y z
N MET A 1 -23.24 7.67 -0.70
CA MET A 1 -23.00 6.64 0.33
C MET A 1 -21.52 6.66 0.63
N THR A 2 -21.14 6.57 1.90
CA THR A 2 -19.71 6.41 2.27
C THR A 2 -19.39 4.95 2.08
N ASP A 3 -18.54 4.63 1.10
CA ASP A 3 -18.10 3.26 0.90
C ASP A 3 -17.00 2.95 1.94
N PHE A 4 -17.15 1.83 2.65
CA PHE A 4 -16.13 1.35 3.59
C PHE A 4 -15.05 0.57 2.83
N SER A 5 -13.79 0.83 3.17
CA SER A 5 -12.64 0.10 2.65
C SER A 5 -12.07 -0.88 3.68
N TYR A 6 -11.71 -2.08 3.23
CA TYR A 6 -11.06 -3.11 4.04
C TYR A 6 -9.63 -3.38 3.57
N GLN A 7 -8.64 -3.20 4.45
CA GLN A 7 -7.25 -3.57 4.18
C GLN A 7 -7.09 -5.10 4.19
N LEU A 8 -6.86 -5.69 3.01
CA LEU A 8 -6.82 -7.13 2.76
C LEU A 8 -5.73 -7.85 3.55
N TYR A 9 -4.68 -7.15 3.98
CA TYR A 9 -3.66 -7.69 4.88
C TYR A 9 -4.27 -8.28 6.17
N SER A 10 -5.39 -7.75 6.65
CA SER A 10 -6.12 -8.24 7.82
C SER A 10 -6.61 -9.69 7.69
N SER A 11 -6.76 -10.21 6.47
CA SER A 11 -7.20 -11.59 6.19
C SER A 11 -6.13 -12.44 5.46
N ARG A 12 -4.88 -11.97 5.38
CA ARG A 12 -3.80 -12.60 4.60
C ARG A 12 -3.53 -14.09 4.88
N ASN A 13 -3.86 -14.56 6.09
CA ASN A 13 -3.63 -15.93 6.53
C ASN A 13 -4.81 -16.87 6.28
N PHE A 14 -5.87 -16.41 5.60
CA PHE A 14 -7.10 -17.17 5.38
C PHE A 14 -7.43 -17.31 3.88
N PRO A 15 -6.58 -18.02 3.09
CA PRO A 15 -6.87 -18.27 1.69
C PRO A 15 -8.09 -19.21 1.52
N PRO A 16 -8.75 -19.18 0.34
CA PRO A 16 -8.43 -18.35 -0.81
C PRO A 16 -8.99 -16.91 -0.69
N LEU A 17 -8.30 -15.95 -1.30
CA LEU A 17 -8.67 -14.52 -1.29
C LEU A 17 -10.10 -14.28 -1.78
N SER A 18 -10.55 -15.08 -2.76
CA SER A 18 -11.90 -15.04 -3.31
C SER A 18 -12.99 -15.19 -2.26
N ARG A 19 -12.78 -16.02 -1.22
CA ARG A 19 -13.76 -16.16 -0.12
C ARG A 19 -13.87 -14.88 0.69
N THR A 20 -12.75 -14.22 0.96
CA THR A 20 -12.72 -12.94 1.68
C THR A 20 -13.42 -11.84 0.88
N LEU A 21 -13.11 -11.69 -0.41
CA LEU A 21 -13.73 -10.64 -1.24
C LEU A 21 -15.24 -10.84 -1.40
N VAL A 22 -15.71 -12.07 -1.65
CA VAL A 22 -17.16 -12.37 -1.69
C VAL A 22 -17.83 -12.10 -0.35
N MET A 23 -17.18 -12.43 0.76
CA MET A 23 -17.70 -12.14 2.09
C MET A 23 -17.81 -10.63 2.33
N LEU A 24 -16.76 -9.85 2.03
CA LEU A 24 -16.73 -8.40 2.21
C LEU A 24 -17.83 -7.71 1.40
N ALA A 25 -17.98 -8.08 0.12
CA ALA A 25 -19.05 -7.56 -0.73
C ALA A 25 -20.45 -7.86 -0.15
N ARG A 26 -20.68 -9.08 0.34
CA ARG A 26 -21.95 -9.47 1.00
C ARG A 26 -22.21 -8.70 2.31
N LEU A 27 -21.17 -8.29 3.01
CA LEU A 27 -21.25 -7.49 4.24
C LEU A 27 -21.44 -5.99 3.96
N GLY A 28 -21.40 -5.56 2.69
CA GLY A 28 -21.64 -4.18 2.29
C GLY A 28 -20.40 -3.29 2.23
N TYR A 29 -19.19 -3.87 2.25
CA TYR A 29 -17.99 -3.12 1.86
C TYR A 29 -18.06 -2.76 0.38
N GLY A 30 -17.72 -1.52 0.05
CA GLY A 30 -17.62 -1.06 -1.33
C GLY A 30 -16.19 -1.07 -1.86
N GLU A 31 -15.21 -1.07 -0.95
CA GLU A 31 -13.81 -0.89 -1.27
C GLU A 31 -12.91 -1.86 -0.49
N VAL A 32 -11.73 -2.10 -1.04
CA VAL A 32 -10.64 -2.81 -0.40
C VAL A 32 -9.32 -2.08 -0.63
N GLU A 33 -8.30 -2.43 0.15
CA GLU A 33 -6.93 -1.99 -0.07
C GLU A 33 -6.01 -3.21 -0.13
N GLY A 34 -5.24 -3.34 -1.20
CA GLY A 34 -4.31 -4.46 -1.39
C GLY A 34 -2.96 -4.25 -0.71
N TYR A 35 -2.13 -5.30 -0.70
CA TYR A 35 -0.79 -5.31 -0.08
C TYR A 35 0.22 -6.07 -0.96
N HIS A 36 1.52 -5.84 -0.70
CA HIS A 36 2.64 -6.26 -1.57
C HIS A 36 2.58 -7.70 -2.12
N ALA A 37 2.15 -8.70 -1.33
CA ALA A 37 2.14 -10.09 -1.79
C ALA A 37 1.10 -10.36 -2.89
N LEU A 38 0.07 -9.51 -3.00
CA LEU A 38 -0.93 -9.59 -4.07
C LEU A 38 -0.37 -9.08 -5.42
N TYR A 39 0.80 -8.45 -5.41
CA TYR A 39 1.43 -7.83 -6.57
C TYR A 39 2.69 -8.57 -7.04
N ALA A 40 3.00 -9.72 -6.44
CA ALA A 40 4.28 -10.42 -6.62
C ALA A 40 4.55 -10.84 -8.07
N ASP A 41 3.50 -11.07 -8.87
CA ASP A 41 3.61 -11.40 -10.29
C ASP A 41 2.35 -10.96 -11.06
N ALA A 42 2.43 -11.04 -12.40
CA ALA A 42 1.33 -10.63 -13.26
C ALA A 42 0.07 -11.51 -13.13
N ALA A 43 0.22 -12.80 -12.81
CA ALA A 43 -0.92 -13.70 -12.67
C ALA A 43 -1.74 -13.38 -11.41
N LYS A 44 -1.09 -13.06 -10.29
CA LYS A 44 -1.77 -12.60 -9.06
C LYS A 44 -2.49 -11.28 -9.24
N VAL A 45 -1.88 -10.34 -9.95
CA VAL A 45 -2.52 -9.05 -10.25
C VAL A 45 -3.74 -9.26 -11.14
N ALA A 46 -3.66 -10.14 -12.16
CA ALA A 46 -4.80 -10.49 -12.99
C ALA A 46 -5.91 -11.19 -12.20
N GLU A 47 -5.58 -12.17 -11.36
CA GLU A 47 -6.54 -12.84 -10.45
C GLU A 47 -7.26 -11.81 -9.55
N LEU A 48 -6.52 -10.86 -8.98
CA LEU A 48 -7.10 -9.80 -8.16
C LEU A 48 -8.05 -8.92 -8.96
N ALA A 49 -7.69 -8.52 -10.18
CA ALA A 49 -8.55 -7.73 -11.06
C ALA A 49 -9.88 -8.45 -11.36
N GLU A 50 -9.81 -9.74 -11.72
CA GLU A 50 -11.00 -10.56 -11.97
C GLU A 50 -11.90 -10.68 -10.73
N LEU A 51 -11.31 -10.82 -9.55
CA LEU A 51 -12.08 -10.91 -8.29
C LEU A 51 -12.72 -9.57 -7.91
N LEU A 52 -12.05 -8.44 -8.15
CA LEU A 52 -12.64 -7.11 -7.97
C LEU A 52 -13.84 -6.92 -8.90
N GLU A 53 -13.70 -7.28 -10.18
CA GLU A 53 -14.80 -7.22 -11.16
C GLU A 53 -15.98 -8.12 -10.74
N LEU A 54 -15.71 -9.38 -10.38
CA LEU A 54 -16.73 -10.35 -9.97
C LEU A 54 -17.53 -9.89 -8.75
N THR A 55 -16.88 -9.21 -7.80
CA THR A 55 -17.50 -8.79 -6.54
C THR A 55 -18.06 -7.38 -6.58
N GLY A 56 -17.68 -6.58 -7.57
CA GLY A 56 -18.00 -5.15 -7.65
C GLY A 56 -17.24 -4.29 -6.62
N LEU A 57 -16.27 -4.87 -5.90
CA LEU A 57 -15.40 -4.13 -4.98
C LEU A 57 -14.42 -3.26 -5.78
N ARG A 58 -14.18 -2.04 -5.30
CA ARG A 58 -13.15 -1.16 -5.86
C ARG A 58 -11.90 -1.18 -4.99
N MET A 59 -10.76 -0.81 -5.56
CA MET A 59 -9.50 -0.73 -4.83
C MET A 59 -8.84 0.63 -5.01
N PRO A 60 -9.37 1.71 -4.42
CA PRO A 60 -8.89 3.08 -4.67
C PRO A 60 -7.49 3.34 -4.10
N THR A 61 -7.03 2.52 -3.16
CA THR A 61 -5.72 2.64 -2.52
C THR A 61 -5.00 1.29 -2.52
N GLY A 62 -3.67 1.31 -2.37
CA GLY A 62 -2.88 0.08 -2.24
C GLY A 62 -1.55 0.28 -1.54
N HIS A 63 -1.13 -0.73 -0.77
CA HIS A 63 0.14 -0.77 -0.06
C HIS A 63 1.25 -1.40 -0.91
N PHE A 64 2.27 -0.63 -1.26
CA PHE A 64 3.43 -1.07 -2.04
C PHE A 64 4.71 -0.92 -1.22
N GLY A 65 5.58 -1.94 -1.26
CA GLY A 65 6.87 -1.88 -0.57
C GLY A 65 7.79 -0.83 -1.19
N LEU A 66 8.63 -0.17 -0.38
CA LEU A 66 9.51 0.91 -0.85
C LEU A 66 10.42 0.46 -2.00
N GLU A 67 10.99 -0.74 -1.91
CA GLU A 67 11.86 -1.33 -2.94
C GLU A 67 11.17 -1.35 -4.32
N MET A 68 9.93 -1.83 -4.40
CA MET A 68 9.19 -1.86 -5.66
C MET A 68 8.89 -0.45 -6.19
N ILE A 69 8.61 0.51 -5.30
CA ILE A 69 8.37 1.90 -5.68
C ILE A 69 9.65 2.55 -6.23
N GLU A 70 10.81 2.28 -5.61
CA GLU A 70 12.11 2.83 -6.00
C GLU A 70 12.65 2.17 -7.29
N GLU A 71 12.58 0.85 -7.39
CA GLU A 71 13.23 0.08 -8.46
C GLU A 71 12.35 -0.12 -9.69
N ALA A 72 11.02 -0.15 -9.51
CA ALA A 72 10.06 -0.45 -10.57
C ALA A 72 8.81 0.45 -10.53
N PRO A 73 8.95 1.79 -10.53
CA PRO A 73 7.82 2.70 -10.45
C PRO A 73 6.81 2.52 -11.60
N ASP A 74 7.28 2.20 -12.81
CA ASP A 74 6.40 1.92 -13.96
C ASP A 74 5.51 0.70 -13.71
N ARG A 75 6.03 -0.32 -13.01
CA ARG A 75 5.26 -1.50 -12.63
C ARG A 75 4.21 -1.16 -11.58
N VAL A 76 4.54 -0.31 -10.62
CA VAL A 76 3.56 0.21 -9.64
C VAL A 76 2.43 0.95 -10.34
N ILE A 77 2.77 1.82 -11.30
CA ILE A 77 1.78 2.59 -12.09
C ILE A 77 0.90 1.66 -12.93
N GLU A 78 1.47 0.63 -13.57
CA GLU A 78 0.73 -0.37 -14.33
C GLU A 78 -0.28 -1.12 -13.45
N ILE A 79 0.16 -1.63 -12.29
CA ILE A 79 -0.70 -2.31 -11.32
C ILE A 79 -1.80 -1.37 -10.84
N ALA A 80 -1.44 -0.13 -10.50
CA ALA A 80 -2.39 0.86 -10.02
C ALA A 80 -3.51 1.12 -11.05
N ARG A 81 -3.14 1.30 -12.33
CA ARG A 81 -4.12 1.49 -13.41
C ARG A 81 -5.00 0.26 -13.63
N LEU A 82 -4.41 -0.93 -13.63
CA LEU A 82 -5.14 -2.18 -13.85
C LEU A 82 -6.16 -2.46 -12.73
N LEU A 83 -5.82 -2.14 -11.49
CA LEU A 83 -6.67 -2.41 -10.32
C LEU A 83 -7.55 -1.21 -9.91
N GLY A 84 -7.47 -0.09 -10.62
CA GLY A 84 -8.23 1.13 -10.30
C GLY A 84 -7.75 1.88 -9.06
N ILE A 85 -6.48 1.71 -8.66
CA ILE A 85 -5.85 2.43 -7.56
C ILE A 85 -5.59 3.87 -7.98
N GLY A 86 -6.12 4.81 -7.19
CA GLY A 86 -5.85 6.24 -7.33
C GLY A 86 -4.74 6.75 -6.41
N THR A 87 -4.40 6.04 -5.32
CA THR A 87 -3.34 6.43 -4.38
C THR A 87 -2.49 5.25 -3.91
N VAL A 88 -1.18 5.41 -4.02
CA VAL A 88 -0.17 4.44 -3.57
C VAL A 88 0.33 4.84 -2.19
N TYR A 89 0.28 3.93 -1.22
CA TYR A 89 0.91 4.14 0.08
C TYR A 89 2.10 3.20 0.26
N CYS A 90 3.21 3.75 0.74
CA CYS A 90 4.31 2.96 1.29
C CYS A 90 4.04 2.70 2.78
N PRO A 91 3.87 1.44 3.21
CA PRO A 91 3.34 1.17 4.54
C PRO A 91 4.41 1.06 5.62
N ALA A 92 5.59 0.52 5.31
CA ALA A 92 6.62 0.27 6.30
C ALA A 92 7.93 -0.10 5.60
N LEU A 93 9.01 -0.02 6.36
CA LEU A 93 10.25 -0.71 6.04
C LEU A 93 10.33 -2.05 6.79
N PRO A 94 11.05 -3.04 6.24
CA PRO A 94 11.45 -4.22 7.00
C PRO A 94 12.12 -3.85 8.33
N PRO A 95 11.83 -4.56 9.44
CA PRO A 95 12.32 -4.18 10.77
C PRO A 95 13.84 -4.00 10.88
N ASP A 96 14.61 -4.75 10.09
CA ASP A 96 16.07 -4.73 10.07
C ASP A 96 16.67 -3.49 9.40
N VAL A 97 15.87 -2.72 8.65
CA VAL A 97 16.30 -1.49 7.97
C VAL A 97 15.50 -0.25 8.40
N GLN A 98 14.75 -0.36 9.50
CA GLN A 98 14.03 0.80 10.06
C GLN A 98 15.01 1.83 10.64
N PRO A 99 14.77 3.14 10.43
CA PRO A 99 15.65 4.18 10.95
C PRO A 99 15.54 4.29 12.48
N ASP A 100 16.67 4.48 13.16
CA ASP A 100 16.75 4.56 14.63
C ASP A 100 17.26 5.92 15.15
N THR A 101 17.44 6.89 14.25
CA THR A 101 17.85 8.28 14.53
C THR A 101 17.03 9.25 13.69
N GLY A 102 16.88 10.50 14.17
CA GLY A 102 16.14 11.54 13.45
C GLY A 102 16.73 11.82 12.06
N VAL A 103 18.06 11.83 11.94
CA VAL A 103 18.75 12.00 10.65
C VAL A 103 18.41 10.87 9.67
N ALA A 104 18.34 9.62 10.16
CA ALA A 104 17.99 8.49 9.30
C ALA A 104 16.52 8.53 8.85
N TRP A 105 15.62 9.06 9.68
CA TRP A 105 14.22 9.35 9.31
C TRP A 105 14.11 10.46 8.28
N GLU A 106 14.89 11.54 8.41
CA GLU A 106 14.95 12.61 7.41
C GLU A 106 15.43 12.08 6.05
N ILE A 107 16.47 11.21 6.06
CA ILE A 107 16.94 10.51 4.86
C ILE A 107 15.83 9.66 4.23
N LEU A 108 15.05 8.92 5.04
CA LEU A 108 13.89 8.18 4.56
C LEU A 108 12.83 9.11 3.95
N GLY A 109 12.55 10.25 4.56
CA GLY A 109 11.63 11.26 4.01
C GLY A 109 12.06 11.75 2.63
N HIS A 110 13.35 12.03 2.44
CA HIS A 110 13.89 12.39 1.11
C HIS A 110 13.79 11.25 0.10
N ARG A 111 14.05 10.00 0.51
CA ARG A 111 13.86 8.82 -0.33
C ARG A 111 12.41 8.67 -0.77
N LEU A 112 11.45 8.76 0.16
CA LEU A 112 10.02 8.70 -0.13
C LEU A 112 9.58 9.82 -1.09
N ALA A 113 10.08 11.04 -0.90
CA ALA A 113 9.77 12.17 -1.78
C ALA A 113 10.23 11.91 -3.21
N ALA A 114 11.44 11.36 -3.39
CA ALA A 114 12.01 10.97 -4.68
C ALA A 114 11.26 9.79 -5.30
N ALA A 115 11.05 8.70 -4.53
CA ALA A 115 10.36 7.49 -4.96
C ALA A 115 8.90 7.75 -5.37
N GLY A 116 8.21 8.67 -4.69
CA GLY A 116 6.85 9.07 -5.03
C GLY A 116 6.75 10.00 -6.24
N LYS A 117 7.86 10.58 -6.74
CA LYS A 117 7.81 11.55 -7.85
C LYS A 117 7.24 10.93 -9.14
N PRO A 118 7.73 9.77 -9.64
CA PRO A 118 7.15 9.13 -10.83
C PRO A 118 5.67 8.78 -10.66
N ILE A 119 5.26 8.35 -9.46
CA ILE A 119 3.87 8.01 -9.13
C ILE A 119 2.96 9.25 -9.27
N ARG A 120 3.39 10.39 -8.69
CA ARG A 120 2.67 11.66 -8.80
C ARG A 120 2.66 12.23 -10.21
N ASP A 121 3.80 12.15 -10.93
CA ASP A 121 3.90 12.59 -12.33
C ASP A 121 2.94 11.79 -13.24
N ALA A 122 2.63 10.54 -12.88
CA ALA A 122 1.65 9.69 -13.56
C ALA A 122 0.18 9.99 -13.19
N GLY A 123 -0.06 10.98 -12.33
CA GLY A 123 -1.40 11.41 -11.90
C GLY A 123 -1.97 10.65 -10.71
N LEU A 124 -1.18 9.83 -10.02
CA LEU A 124 -1.61 9.07 -8.84
C LEU A 124 -1.25 9.81 -7.54
N GLY A 125 -2.03 9.60 -6.49
CA GLY A 125 -1.66 9.97 -5.13
C GLY A 125 -0.49 9.13 -4.61
N PHE A 126 0.30 9.70 -3.71
CA PHE A 126 1.38 8.99 -3.03
C PHE A 126 1.46 9.41 -1.56
N GLY A 127 1.67 8.46 -0.65
CA GLY A 127 1.85 8.75 0.77
C GLY A 127 2.61 7.68 1.54
N TRP A 128 2.91 7.99 2.79
CA TRP A 128 3.41 7.06 3.81
C TRP A 128 2.26 6.71 4.76
N HIS A 129 2.12 5.44 5.14
CA HIS A 129 1.17 5.03 6.18
C HIS A 129 1.94 4.85 7.49
N ASN A 130 1.77 5.82 8.39
CA ASN A 130 2.44 5.82 9.68
C ASN A 130 1.97 4.67 10.58
N HIS A 131 2.86 4.24 11.47
CA HIS A 131 2.61 3.28 12.53
C HIS A 131 2.77 3.96 13.90
N ASP A 132 2.89 3.17 14.96
CA ASP A 132 3.15 3.64 16.32
C ASP A 132 4.59 4.15 16.50
N LEU A 133 5.55 3.48 15.87
CA LEU A 133 6.97 3.80 15.97
C LEU A 133 7.32 5.23 15.56
N GLU A 134 6.57 5.85 14.65
CA GLU A 134 6.78 7.24 14.22
C GLU A 134 6.44 8.27 15.30
N PHE A 135 5.77 7.85 16.37
CA PHE A 135 5.42 8.69 17.53
C PHE A 135 6.26 8.40 18.76
N ILE A 136 7.21 7.45 18.69
CA ILE A 136 8.06 7.07 19.81
C ILE A 136 9.37 7.84 19.72
N ALA A 137 9.75 8.51 20.81
CA ALA A 137 11.03 9.20 20.88
C ALA A 137 12.20 8.21 20.69
N LEU A 138 13.09 8.55 19.76
CA LEU A 138 14.32 7.82 19.48
C LEU A 138 15.38 8.11 20.55
N LYS A 139 16.51 7.41 20.50
CA LYS A 139 17.61 7.57 21.48
C LYS A 139 18.24 8.96 21.45
N ASP A 140 18.18 9.64 20.30
CA ASP A 140 18.65 11.02 20.11
C ASP A 140 17.59 12.07 20.46
N GLY A 141 16.41 11.64 20.92
CA GLY A 141 15.30 12.49 21.34
C GLY A 141 14.38 12.95 20.21
N ALA A 142 14.67 12.61 18.95
CA ALA A 142 13.79 12.92 17.84
C ALA A 142 12.50 12.09 17.88
N ILE A 143 11.39 12.67 17.42
CA ILE A 143 10.13 11.97 17.14
C ILE A 143 9.97 11.94 15.63
N PRO A 144 9.92 10.78 14.97
CA PRO A 144 9.97 10.70 13.50
C PRO A 144 8.92 11.52 12.74
N LEU A 145 7.75 11.75 13.33
CA LEU A 145 6.65 12.49 12.71
C LEU A 145 6.63 14.00 13.03
N GLU A 146 7.59 14.52 13.80
CA GLU A 146 7.75 15.95 14.13
C GLU A 146 8.84 16.62 13.27
#